data_AF-A0A2E2PX82-F1
#
_entry.id   AF-A0A2E2PX82-F1
#
_cell.length_a   1.000
_cell.length_b   1.000
_cell.length_c   1.000
_cell.angle_alpha   90.00
_cell.angle_beta   90.00
_cell.angle_gamma   90.00
#
_symmetry.space_group_name_H-M   'P 1'
#
loop_
_entity.id
_entity.type
_entity.pdbx_description
1 polymer ?
#
loop_
_entity_poly.entity_id
_entity_poly.type
_entity_poly.pdbx_seq_one_letter_code
_entity_poly.pdbx_strand_id
1 'polypeptide(L)'
;MNRTIAEPSIPGVRRSGMTLSTSVATPLRLAAVAAAVLLTTTACSSSEGDDVARDPAPDAPTGAPALDLPADVRSRGLVMVMDTGDGPEVCLGAIAESWPPQCGGPEVLGWDWSEHEIHEKQGRVRWGSFAVTGSWDGTALTVADAIPAALYDVMREEPEPDPLPTDPPSAAELEAIADEVAAALPGVSGAQGAYPTEQQVYVDVPFDDGTLQQWADTTYGEHVVVVVPALLPRQA
;
A
#
# COMPACT_ATOMS: atom_id res chain seq x y z
N MET A 1 -15.33 49.37 -56.87
CA MET A 1 -15.29 50.08 -55.58
C MET A 1 -14.08 49.61 -54.78
N ASN A 2 -13.58 50.46 -53.87
CA ASN A 2 -12.59 50.24 -52.78
C ASN A 2 -12.50 48.80 -52.19
N ARG A 3 -11.37 48.32 -51.62
CA ARG A 3 -10.08 48.97 -51.25
C ARG A 3 -8.96 47.94 -50.98
N THR A 4 -7.70 48.41 -51.03
CA THR A 4 -6.49 47.87 -50.36
C THR A 4 -6.05 48.85 -49.23
N ILE A 5 -5.02 48.65 -48.40
CA ILE A 5 -3.75 47.88 -48.43
C ILE A 5 -3.53 47.08 -47.12
N ALA A 6 -2.58 46.14 -47.15
CA ALA A 6 -2.01 45.30 -46.10
C ALA A 6 -1.64 45.94 -44.73
N GLU A 7 -1.48 45.07 -43.73
CA GLU A 7 -0.76 45.31 -42.47
C GLU A 7 0.76 44.99 -42.61
N PRO A 8 1.67 45.84 -42.08
CA PRO A 8 3.09 45.52 -42.00
C PRO A 8 3.69 45.52 -40.57
N SER A 9 4.59 44.57 -40.37
CA SER A 9 5.86 44.63 -39.59
C SER A 9 5.88 45.00 -38.09
N ILE A 10 6.47 44.07 -37.34
CA ILE A 10 6.97 44.19 -35.96
C ILE A 10 8.17 45.17 -35.87
N PRO A 11 8.23 46.00 -34.81
CA PRO A 11 9.49 46.43 -34.21
C PRO A 11 9.63 45.93 -32.75
N GLY A 12 10.81 45.43 -32.39
CA GLY A 12 11.14 45.08 -31.00
C GLY A 12 11.74 46.27 -30.22
N VAL A 13 12.62 45.96 -29.24
CA VAL A 13 13.39 46.91 -28.39
C VAL A 13 12.52 47.48 -27.24
N ARG A 14 12.98 47.69 -25.98
CA ARG A 14 14.32 47.92 -25.41
C ARG A 14 14.44 47.33 -23.98
N ARG A 15 15.65 46.93 -23.55
CA ARG A 15 15.99 46.76 -22.11
C ARG A 15 16.35 48.13 -21.50
N SER A 16 15.78 48.43 -20.33
CA SER A 16 16.28 49.38 -19.33
C SER A 16 15.95 48.75 -17.95
N GLY A 17 16.82 48.69 -16.95
CA GLY A 17 18.01 49.50 -16.72
C GLY A 17 17.70 50.58 -15.69
N MET A 18 17.51 50.18 -14.43
CA MET A 18 17.29 51.10 -13.31
C MET A 18 18.53 51.14 -12.42
N THR A 19 19.05 52.34 -12.24
CA THR A 19 20.38 52.65 -11.70
C THR A 19 20.38 52.87 -10.19
N LEU A 20 21.49 52.52 -9.52
CA LEU A 20 21.79 53.04 -8.18
C LEU A 20 22.02 54.56 -8.22
N SER A 21 21.64 55.28 -7.15
CA SER A 21 22.48 56.35 -6.59
C SER A 21 22.05 56.87 -5.20
N THR A 22 22.94 56.66 -4.22
CA THR A 22 23.42 57.59 -3.17
C THR A 22 22.47 58.44 -2.29
N SER A 23 22.36 58.00 -1.03
CA SER A 23 22.83 58.68 0.21
C SER A 23 22.57 60.18 0.50
N VAL A 24 21.95 60.49 1.66
CA VAL A 24 22.37 61.55 2.63
C VAL A 24 22.08 61.08 4.09
N ALA A 25 22.90 61.59 5.02
CA ALA A 25 23.24 61.14 6.38
C ALA A 25 22.20 61.17 7.54
N THR A 26 22.63 60.50 8.63
CA THR A 26 22.10 60.36 10.01
C THR A 26 22.14 61.68 10.84
N PRO A 27 21.43 61.79 11.99
CA PRO A 27 21.93 61.29 13.29
C PRO A 27 20.85 60.63 14.20
N LEU A 28 21.07 59.40 14.68
CA LEU A 28 21.69 59.08 15.97
C LEU A 28 20.93 59.60 17.22
N ARG A 29 20.16 58.73 17.87
CA ARG A 29 19.97 58.73 19.32
C ARG A 29 20.13 57.31 19.88
N LEU A 30 21.00 57.17 20.87
CA LEU A 30 21.23 55.92 21.60
C LEU A 30 20.05 55.62 22.53
N ALA A 31 19.67 54.35 22.59
CA ALA A 31 19.14 53.72 23.80
C ALA A 31 19.38 52.20 23.70
N ALA A 32 20.52 51.74 24.20
CA ALA A 32 20.78 50.32 24.37
C ALA A 32 20.27 49.87 25.74
N VAL A 33 19.35 48.91 25.77
CA VAL A 33 19.04 48.12 26.98
C VAL A 33 19.05 46.65 26.56
N ALA A 34 20.07 45.93 27.01
CA ALA A 34 20.12 44.49 26.88
C ALA A 34 19.34 43.84 28.02
N ALA A 35 18.46 42.89 27.70
CA ALA A 35 17.85 41.99 28.66
C ALA A 35 17.80 40.59 28.04
N ALA A 36 18.84 39.80 28.27
CA ALA A 36 18.80 38.37 27.98
C ALA A 36 17.88 37.69 28.99
N VAL A 37 16.78 37.10 28.52
CA VAL A 37 15.93 36.22 29.33
C VAL A 37 16.16 34.81 28.83
N LEU A 38 16.54 33.91 29.75
CA LEU A 38 16.82 32.52 29.44
C LEU A 38 15.55 31.82 29.01
N LEU A 39 15.57 31.20 27.83
CA LEU A 39 14.57 30.20 27.43
C LEU A 39 14.85 28.92 28.22
N THR A 40 14.21 28.80 29.39
CA THR A 40 14.22 27.57 30.19
C THR A 40 13.50 26.46 29.44
N THR A 41 14.18 25.33 29.28
CA THR A 41 13.64 24.11 28.68
C THR A 41 12.53 23.51 29.54
N THR A 42 11.26 23.78 29.22
CA THR A 42 10.12 23.00 29.72
C THR A 42 10.02 21.67 28.99
N ALA A 43 10.88 20.72 29.38
CA ALA A 43 10.67 19.32 29.09
C ALA A 43 9.65 18.76 30.10
N CYS A 44 8.37 18.75 29.73
CA CYS A 44 7.35 18.07 30.52
C CYS A 44 7.45 16.55 30.28
N SER A 45 8.15 15.87 31.19
CA SER A 45 8.09 14.43 31.36
C SER A 45 6.85 14.07 32.18
N SER A 46 5.89 13.35 31.59
CA SER A 46 4.98 12.44 32.32
C SER A 46 3.99 11.75 31.39
N SER A 47 4.30 10.52 31.02
CA SER A 47 3.31 9.48 30.76
C SER A 47 3.96 8.16 31.17
N GLU A 48 3.76 7.78 32.43
CA GLU A 48 4.00 6.41 32.89
C GLU A 48 2.95 5.53 32.19
N GLY A 49 3.28 5.09 30.97
CA GLY A 49 2.72 3.85 30.46
C GLY A 49 3.24 2.73 31.34
N ASP A 50 2.36 1.86 31.80
CA ASP A 50 2.77 0.51 32.16
C ASP A 50 3.20 -0.16 30.84
N ASP A 51 4.46 0.04 30.45
CA ASP A 51 5.14 -0.70 29.40
C ASP A 51 5.30 -2.14 29.90
N VAL A 52 4.19 -2.89 29.92
CA VAL A 52 4.18 -4.31 30.24
C VAL A 52 4.82 -5.03 29.06
N ALA A 53 6.15 -5.07 29.07
CA ALA A 53 6.91 -5.91 28.16
C ALA A 53 6.39 -7.34 28.30
N ARG A 54 5.66 -7.80 27.28
CA ARG A 54 5.28 -9.20 27.15
C ARG A 54 6.58 -9.96 26.91
N ASP A 55 7.09 -10.57 27.96
CA ASP A 55 8.34 -11.34 27.93
C ASP A 55 8.17 -12.45 26.86
N PRO A 56 8.98 -12.50 25.80
CA PRO A 56 8.77 -13.45 24.72
C PRO A 56 8.80 -14.88 25.26
N ALA A 57 7.84 -15.71 24.84
CA ALA A 57 7.87 -17.13 25.18
C ALA A 57 9.23 -17.71 24.72
N PRO A 58 9.95 -18.44 25.60
CA PRO A 58 11.41 -18.64 25.46
C PRO A 58 11.87 -19.47 24.24
N ASP A 59 10.95 -19.97 23.42
CA ASP A 59 11.20 -20.77 22.21
C ASP A 59 10.40 -20.28 20.97
N ALA A 60 9.78 -19.09 21.02
CA ALA A 60 9.03 -18.55 19.87
C ALA A 60 9.99 -18.10 18.73
N PRO A 61 9.78 -18.52 17.47
CA PRO A 61 10.51 -17.97 16.33
C PRO A 61 10.34 -16.45 16.25
N THR A 62 11.46 -15.72 16.12
CA THR A 62 11.42 -14.26 16.01
C THR A 62 11.02 -13.86 14.58
N GLY A 63 9.71 -13.66 14.38
CA GLY A 63 9.11 -13.26 13.10
C GLY A 63 8.16 -14.31 12.53
N ALA A 64 7.49 -13.94 11.43
CA ALA A 64 6.56 -14.81 10.73
C ALA A 64 7.27 -16.08 10.16
N PRO A 65 6.58 -17.23 10.10
CA PRO A 65 7.13 -18.45 9.51
C PRO A 65 7.39 -18.30 8.01
N ALA A 66 8.31 -19.12 7.49
CA ALA A 66 8.48 -19.29 6.05
C ALA A 66 7.37 -20.17 5.48
N LEU A 67 6.77 -19.72 4.37
CA LEU A 67 5.73 -20.42 3.63
C LEU A 67 6.32 -21.58 2.79
N ASP A 68 5.56 -22.65 2.56
CA ASP A 68 5.94 -23.71 1.62
C ASP A 68 5.68 -23.25 0.18
N LEU A 69 6.74 -23.06 -0.60
CA LEU A 69 6.70 -22.43 -1.93
C LEU A 69 7.65 -23.16 -2.91
N PRO A 70 7.29 -23.27 -4.22
CA PRO A 70 6.08 -22.72 -4.83
C PRO A 70 4.81 -23.52 -4.50
N ALA A 71 3.68 -22.83 -4.44
CA ALA A 71 2.38 -23.40 -4.12
C ALA A 71 1.39 -23.33 -5.31
N ASP A 72 0.59 -24.37 -5.50
CA ASP A 72 -0.56 -24.35 -6.41
C ASP A 72 -1.69 -23.52 -5.78
N VAL A 73 -2.12 -22.46 -6.46
CA VAL A 73 -3.06 -21.44 -5.94
C VAL A 73 -4.27 -21.18 -6.82
N ARG A 74 -5.30 -20.62 -6.19
CA ARG A 74 -6.42 -19.90 -6.83
C ARG A 74 -6.57 -18.53 -6.19
N SER A 75 -7.07 -17.53 -6.90
CA SER A 75 -7.46 -16.28 -6.26
C SER A 75 -8.66 -16.49 -5.29
N ARG A 76 -8.68 -15.74 -4.18
CA ARG A 76 -9.80 -15.73 -3.22
C ARG A 76 -11.08 -15.16 -3.85
N GLY A 77 -10.92 -14.19 -4.76
CA GLY A 77 -11.99 -13.60 -5.57
C GLY A 77 -11.50 -13.24 -6.97
N LEU A 78 -12.03 -12.16 -7.53
CA LEU A 78 -11.47 -11.56 -8.74
C LEU A 78 -10.25 -10.70 -8.36
N VAL A 79 -9.14 -10.89 -9.07
CA VAL A 79 -7.95 -10.02 -9.02
C VAL A 79 -7.86 -9.22 -10.31
N MET A 80 -7.17 -8.08 -10.29
CA MET A 80 -6.90 -7.33 -11.52
C MET A 80 -5.54 -7.73 -12.08
N VAL A 81 -5.48 -8.10 -13.35
CA VAL A 81 -4.22 -8.15 -14.11
C VAL A 81 -4.09 -6.85 -14.88
N MET A 82 -2.95 -6.18 -14.76
CA MET A 82 -2.67 -4.89 -15.38
C MET A 82 -1.32 -4.93 -16.09
N ASP A 83 -1.25 -4.41 -17.30
CA ASP A 83 -0.01 -4.21 -18.06
C ASP A 83 0.10 -2.73 -18.38
N THR A 84 0.98 -2.03 -17.66
CA THR A 84 1.26 -0.61 -17.92
C THR A 84 2.20 -0.40 -19.11
N GLY A 85 2.65 -1.49 -19.75
CA GLY A 85 3.49 -1.58 -20.93
C GLY A 85 4.93 -2.01 -20.66
N ASP A 86 5.24 -2.47 -19.45
CA ASP A 86 6.54 -3.02 -19.04
C ASP A 86 6.45 -4.53 -18.67
N GLY A 87 5.25 -5.10 -18.73
CA GLY A 87 4.91 -6.48 -18.33
C GLY A 87 3.54 -6.52 -17.65
N PRO A 88 2.83 -7.67 -17.65
CA PRO A 88 1.62 -7.86 -16.87
C PRO A 88 1.95 -8.14 -15.39
N GLU A 89 1.30 -7.41 -14.50
CA GLU A 89 1.36 -7.52 -13.04
C GLU A 89 -0.03 -7.91 -12.50
N VAL A 90 -0.08 -8.68 -11.40
CA VAL A 90 -1.34 -9.01 -10.70
C VAL A 90 -1.49 -8.13 -9.46
N CYS A 91 -2.54 -7.32 -9.44
CA CYS A 91 -2.89 -6.50 -8.29
C CYS A 91 -3.58 -7.38 -7.24
N LEU A 92 -2.83 -7.75 -6.20
CA LEU A 92 -3.32 -8.55 -5.07
C LEU A 92 -3.80 -7.71 -3.88
N GLY A 93 -3.55 -6.40 -3.89
CA GLY A 93 -4.00 -5.45 -2.88
C GLY A 93 -4.92 -4.37 -3.43
N ALA A 94 -4.98 -3.23 -2.74
CA ALA A 94 -5.88 -2.13 -3.06
C ALA A 94 -5.70 -1.58 -4.50
N ILE A 95 -6.82 -1.27 -5.14
CA ILE A 95 -6.89 -0.72 -6.51
C ILE A 95 -7.47 0.69 -6.44
N ALA A 96 -6.77 1.67 -7.01
CA ALA A 96 -7.28 3.04 -7.07
C ALA A 96 -8.34 3.18 -8.18
N GLU A 97 -9.48 3.76 -7.83
CA GLU A 97 -10.62 3.98 -8.73
C GLU A 97 -10.32 5.09 -9.76
N SER A 98 -9.86 4.70 -10.94
CA SER A 98 -9.61 5.60 -12.07
C SER A 98 -9.79 4.88 -13.42
N TRP A 99 -9.56 5.58 -14.54
CA TRP A 99 -9.68 4.99 -15.88
C TRP A 99 -8.52 5.42 -16.81
N PRO A 100 -7.40 4.66 -16.87
CA PRO A 100 -7.20 3.32 -16.29
C PRO A 100 -7.17 3.31 -14.76
N PRO A 101 -7.57 2.22 -14.09
CA PRO A 101 -7.30 2.00 -12.67
C PRO A 101 -5.80 2.10 -12.39
N GLN A 102 -5.40 2.33 -11.14
CA GLN A 102 -3.98 2.28 -10.76
C GLN A 102 -3.78 1.25 -9.64
N CYS A 103 -2.94 0.26 -9.93
CA CYS A 103 -2.36 -0.68 -8.98
C CYS A 103 -1.11 -1.30 -9.63
N GLY A 104 -0.32 -2.02 -8.85
CA GLY A 104 0.81 -2.82 -9.30
C GLY A 104 0.95 -4.03 -8.38
N GLY A 105 1.90 -4.91 -8.65
CA GLY A 105 2.05 -6.13 -7.85
C GLY A 105 3.01 -7.14 -8.46
N PRO A 106 2.94 -8.41 -8.02
CA PRO A 106 3.76 -9.48 -8.56
C PRO A 106 3.67 -9.64 -10.08
N GLU A 107 4.76 -10.04 -10.71
CA GLU A 107 4.80 -10.34 -12.16
C GLU A 107 3.88 -11.53 -12.50
N VAL A 108 3.20 -11.45 -13.64
CA VAL A 108 2.36 -12.53 -14.17
C VAL A 108 3.09 -13.28 -15.29
N LEU A 109 3.59 -14.47 -14.96
CA LEU A 109 4.33 -15.30 -15.90
C LEU A 109 3.36 -16.12 -16.77
N GLY A 110 3.71 -16.27 -18.05
CA GLY A 110 2.93 -17.04 -19.03
C GLY A 110 1.74 -16.30 -19.67
N TRP A 111 1.51 -15.03 -19.33
CA TRP A 111 0.35 -14.27 -19.77
C TRP A 111 0.46 -13.77 -21.23
N ASP A 112 -0.54 -14.08 -22.07
CA ASP A 112 -0.76 -13.40 -23.35
C ASP A 112 -2.15 -12.77 -23.42
N TRP A 113 -2.18 -11.45 -23.56
CA TRP A 113 -3.41 -10.69 -23.82
C TRP A 113 -4.17 -11.11 -25.09
N SER A 114 -3.55 -11.83 -26.03
CA SER A 114 -4.23 -12.38 -27.20
C SER A 114 -5.14 -13.57 -26.88
N GLU A 115 -4.88 -14.27 -25.77
CA GLU A 115 -5.70 -15.38 -25.26
C GLU A 115 -6.82 -14.89 -24.33
N HIS A 116 -6.77 -13.62 -23.90
CA HIS A 116 -7.70 -13.01 -22.95
C HIS A 116 -8.45 -11.80 -23.57
N GLU A 117 -9.29 -12.03 -24.58
CA GLU A 117 -9.97 -10.96 -25.34
C GLU A 117 -10.87 -10.03 -24.49
N ILE A 118 -11.35 -10.47 -23.33
CA ILE A 118 -12.18 -9.67 -22.42
C ILE A 118 -11.29 -8.85 -21.48
N HIS A 119 -10.77 -7.74 -21.99
CA HIS A 119 -9.99 -6.75 -21.23
C HIS A 119 -10.24 -5.32 -21.74
N GLU A 120 -9.90 -4.34 -20.90
CA GLU A 120 -9.94 -2.91 -21.21
C GLU A 120 -8.55 -2.41 -21.65
N LYS A 121 -8.52 -1.33 -22.44
CA LYS A 121 -7.28 -0.76 -22.96
C LYS A 121 -7.35 0.75 -23.16
N GLN A 122 -6.32 1.46 -22.71
CA GLN A 122 -6.12 2.88 -23.00
C GLN A 122 -4.65 3.15 -23.34
N GLY A 123 -4.38 3.53 -24.60
CA GLY A 123 -3.03 3.73 -25.09
C GLY A 123 -2.20 2.44 -25.02
N ARG A 124 -1.14 2.44 -24.19
CA ARG A 124 -0.33 1.25 -23.92
C ARG A 124 -0.84 0.41 -22.73
N VAL A 125 -1.65 0.99 -21.85
CA VAL A 125 -2.14 0.31 -20.64
C VAL A 125 -3.28 -0.65 -21.00
N ARG A 126 -3.21 -1.88 -20.49
CA ARG A 126 -4.28 -2.90 -20.55
C ARG A 126 -4.61 -3.35 -19.14
N TRP A 127 -5.87 -3.66 -18.88
CA TRP A 127 -6.28 -4.24 -17.60
C TRP A 127 -7.53 -5.09 -17.74
N GLY A 128 -7.69 -6.08 -16.87
CA GLY A 128 -8.91 -6.87 -16.76
C GLY A 128 -9.01 -7.51 -15.38
N SER A 129 -10.24 -7.83 -14.97
CA SER A 129 -10.48 -8.56 -13.73
C SER A 129 -10.71 -10.03 -14.04
N PHE A 130 -9.99 -10.91 -13.34
CA PHE A 130 -9.96 -12.35 -13.59
C PHE A 130 -10.03 -13.12 -12.27
N ALA A 131 -10.67 -14.30 -12.29
CA ALA A 131 -10.39 -15.34 -11.32
C ALA A 131 -9.26 -16.20 -11.89
N VAL A 132 -8.13 -16.28 -11.19
CA VAL A 132 -6.90 -16.89 -11.70
C VAL A 132 -6.53 -18.14 -10.91
N THR A 133 -5.90 -19.09 -11.58
CA THR A 133 -5.26 -20.26 -10.95
C THR A 133 -3.89 -20.50 -11.56
N GLY A 134 -2.96 -21.06 -10.79
CA GLY A 134 -1.57 -21.17 -11.20
C GLY A 134 -0.63 -21.53 -10.07
N SER A 135 0.66 -21.25 -10.26
CA SER A 135 1.72 -21.47 -9.27
C SER A 135 2.23 -20.13 -8.73
N TRP A 136 2.24 -19.97 -7.41
CA TRP A 136 2.79 -18.82 -6.70
C TRP A 136 4.17 -19.18 -6.12
N ASP A 137 5.22 -18.43 -6.45
CA ASP A 137 6.59 -18.68 -5.95
C ASP A 137 7.02 -17.76 -4.78
N GLY A 138 6.12 -16.89 -4.31
CA GLY A 138 6.41 -15.84 -3.33
C GLY A 138 6.73 -14.47 -3.95
N THR A 139 7.01 -14.40 -5.25
CA THR A 139 7.41 -13.16 -5.95
C THR A 139 6.69 -12.94 -7.28
N ALA A 140 6.26 -13.99 -7.95
CA ALA A 140 5.54 -13.98 -9.21
C ALA A 140 4.43 -15.04 -9.23
N LEU A 141 3.40 -14.81 -10.05
CA LEU A 141 2.31 -15.74 -10.31
C LEU A 141 2.45 -16.31 -11.73
N THR A 142 2.75 -17.60 -11.84
CA THR A 142 2.65 -18.30 -13.12
C THR A 142 1.22 -18.74 -13.35
N VAL A 143 0.50 -18.07 -14.25
CA VAL A 143 -0.92 -18.36 -14.51
C VAL A 143 -1.06 -19.63 -15.36
N ALA A 144 -1.94 -20.53 -14.93
CA ALA A 144 -2.32 -21.74 -15.65
C ALA A 144 -3.72 -21.64 -16.27
N ASP A 145 -4.64 -20.90 -15.65
CA ASP A 145 -5.98 -20.58 -16.17
C ASP A 145 -6.48 -19.24 -15.60
N ALA A 146 -7.27 -18.51 -16.38
CA ALA A 146 -7.81 -17.20 -16.01
C ALA A 146 -9.21 -16.99 -16.60
N ILE A 147 -10.22 -17.02 -15.72
CA ILE A 147 -11.62 -16.78 -16.08
C ILE A 147 -11.90 -15.27 -15.99
N PRO A 148 -12.21 -14.56 -17.09
CA PRO A 148 -12.52 -13.13 -17.03
C PRO A 148 -13.82 -12.89 -16.27
N ALA A 149 -13.91 -11.77 -15.55
CA ALA A 149 -15.04 -11.45 -14.66
C ALA A 149 -16.42 -11.53 -15.32
N ALA A 150 -16.53 -11.26 -16.62
CA ALA A 150 -17.77 -11.38 -17.38
C ALA A 150 -18.27 -12.83 -17.59
N LEU A 151 -17.39 -13.82 -17.38
CA LEU A 151 -17.67 -15.26 -17.44
C LEU A 151 -17.58 -15.94 -16.05
N TYR A 152 -17.20 -15.19 -15.02
CA TYR A 152 -17.10 -15.70 -13.65
C TYR A 152 -18.47 -15.66 -12.97
N ASP A 153 -19.25 -16.72 -13.18
CA ASP A 153 -20.67 -16.82 -12.80
C ASP A 153 -20.92 -17.43 -11.42
N VAL A 154 -19.87 -17.70 -10.63
CA VAL A 154 -20.04 -18.26 -9.29
C VAL A 154 -20.88 -17.32 -8.45
N MET A 155 -21.92 -17.86 -7.82
CA MET A 155 -22.58 -17.17 -6.71
C MET A 155 -21.55 -17.04 -5.60
N ARG A 156 -20.99 -15.83 -5.44
CA ARG A 156 -20.19 -15.50 -4.27
C ARG A 156 -21.12 -15.59 -3.06
N GLU A 157 -20.89 -16.61 -2.23
CA GLU A 157 -21.47 -16.65 -0.90
C GLU A 157 -20.99 -15.41 -0.13
N GLU A 158 -21.90 -14.70 0.53
CA GLU A 158 -21.49 -13.59 1.40
C GLU A 158 -20.54 -14.17 2.44
N PRO A 159 -19.30 -13.67 2.58
CA PRO A 159 -18.36 -14.22 3.55
C PRO A 159 -18.99 -14.17 4.94
N GLU A 160 -18.98 -15.30 5.65
CA GLU A 160 -19.34 -15.29 7.06
C GLU A 160 -18.38 -14.33 7.79
N PRO A 161 -18.87 -13.53 8.77
CA PRO A 161 -18.00 -12.65 9.53
C PRO A 161 -16.87 -13.45 10.19
N ASP A 162 -15.64 -12.95 10.11
CA ASP A 162 -14.51 -13.57 10.79
C ASP A 162 -14.83 -13.72 12.30
N PRO A 163 -14.54 -14.90 12.90
CA PRO A 163 -14.78 -15.10 14.33
C PRO A 163 -14.08 -14.04 15.17
N LEU A 164 -14.75 -13.54 16.20
CA LEU A 164 -14.17 -12.55 17.11
C LEU A 164 -13.39 -13.22 18.25
N PRO A 165 -12.31 -12.59 18.77
CA PRO A 165 -11.63 -13.07 19.96
C PRO A 165 -12.57 -13.04 21.18
N THR A 166 -12.45 -14.02 22.05
CA THR A 166 -13.34 -14.18 23.23
C THR A 166 -13.18 -13.04 24.25
N ASP A 167 -11.97 -12.49 24.36
CA ASP A 167 -11.63 -11.33 25.18
C ASP A 167 -10.79 -10.37 24.31
N PRO A 168 -11.42 -9.42 23.58
CA PRO A 168 -10.73 -8.56 22.63
C PRO A 168 -9.75 -7.62 23.34
N PRO A 169 -8.51 -7.46 22.85
CA PRO A 169 -7.56 -6.48 23.39
C PRO A 169 -8.10 -5.05 23.31
N SER A 170 -7.56 -4.15 24.13
CA SER A 170 -7.90 -2.73 24.04
C SER A 170 -7.38 -2.11 22.74
N ALA A 171 -7.97 -0.99 22.29
CA ALA A 171 -7.56 -0.32 21.06
C ALA A 171 -6.05 0.02 21.00
N ALA A 172 -5.46 0.42 22.13
CA ALA A 172 -4.02 0.69 22.22
C ALA A 172 -3.16 -0.58 22.11
N GLU A 173 -3.67 -1.73 22.55
CA GLU A 173 -3.01 -3.02 22.34
C GLU A 173 -3.16 -3.50 20.89
N LEU A 174 -4.31 -3.27 20.25
CA LEU A 174 -4.49 -3.57 18.82
C LEU A 174 -3.58 -2.71 17.94
N GLU A 175 -3.38 -1.43 18.28
CA GLU A 175 -2.39 -0.56 17.62
C GLU A 175 -0.97 -1.13 17.79
N ALA A 176 -0.56 -1.50 19.01
CA ALA A 176 0.75 -2.10 19.25
C ALA A 176 0.95 -3.44 18.52
N ILE A 177 -0.06 -4.32 18.51
CA ILE A 177 -0.03 -5.60 17.79
C ILE A 177 0.07 -5.35 16.28
N ALA A 178 -0.63 -4.34 15.73
CA ALA A 178 -0.52 -4.00 14.31
C ALA A 178 0.89 -3.53 13.93
N ASP A 179 1.53 -2.71 14.76
CA ASP A 179 2.93 -2.29 14.57
C ASP A 179 3.91 -3.47 14.69
N GLU A 180 3.73 -4.37 15.65
CA GLU A 180 4.54 -5.60 15.80
C GLU A 180 4.40 -6.53 14.59
N VAL A 181 3.17 -6.79 14.13
CA VAL A 181 2.91 -7.61 12.95
C VAL A 181 3.49 -6.93 11.71
N ALA A 182 3.30 -5.62 11.53
CA ALA A 182 3.89 -4.85 10.44
C ALA A 182 5.43 -4.95 10.41
N ALA A 183 6.08 -5.01 11.58
CA ALA A 183 7.51 -5.23 11.70
C ALA A 183 7.95 -6.67 11.36
N ALA A 184 7.06 -7.67 11.44
CA ALA A 184 7.29 -9.04 11.00
C ALA A 184 7.03 -9.25 9.48
N LEU A 185 6.19 -8.43 8.85
CA LEU A 185 5.85 -8.52 7.41
C LEU A 185 7.03 -8.53 6.43
N PRO A 186 8.21 -7.92 6.67
CA PRO A 186 9.35 -8.05 5.78
C PRO A 186 9.86 -9.50 5.61
N GLY A 187 9.46 -10.44 6.48
CA GLY A 187 9.67 -11.88 6.29
C GLY A 187 8.65 -12.55 5.35
N VAL A 188 7.51 -11.90 5.08
CA VAL A 188 6.42 -12.39 4.23
C VAL A 188 6.47 -11.66 2.88
N SER A 189 6.97 -12.35 1.86
CA SER A 189 7.17 -11.74 0.54
C SER A 189 5.86 -11.20 -0.06
N GLY A 190 5.86 -9.91 -0.41
CA GLY A 190 4.72 -9.20 -1.01
C GLY A 190 3.58 -8.83 -0.05
N ALA A 191 3.75 -8.99 1.27
CA ALA A 191 2.77 -8.52 2.26
C ALA A 191 2.46 -7.01 2.10
N GLN A 192 1.19 -6.66 2.29
CA GLN A 192 0.64 -5.36 1.87
C GLN A 192 0.48 -4.40 3.05
N GLY A 193 0.15 -4.92 4.23
CA GLY A 193 0.10 -4.16 5.48
C GLY A 193 -0.62 -4.91 6.60
N ALA A 194 -0.45 -4.40 7.82
CA ALA A 194 -1.27 -4.77 8.97
C ALA A 194 -1.97 -3.51 9.51
N TYR A 195 -3.21 -3.63 9.98
CA TYR A 195 -4.00 -2.50 10.48
C TYR A 195 -5.00 -2.93 11.56
N PRO A 196 -5.19 -2.13 12.62
CA PRO A 196 -6.16 -2.41 13.66
C PRO A 196 -7.58 -2.06 13.21
N THR A 197 -8.55 -2.76 13.79
CA THR A 197 -9.99 -2.48 13.76
C THR A 197 -10.49 -2.25 15.19
N GLU A 198 -11.81 -2.22 15.41
CA GLU A 198 -12.36 -2.06 16.76
C GLU A 198 -12.08 -3.25 17.70
N GLN A 199 -11.78 -4.44 17.17
CA GLN A 199 -11.68 -5.69 17.96
C GLN A 199 -10.53 -6.64 17.56
N GLN A 200 -9.91 -6.43 16.40
CA GLN A 200 -8.91 -7.33 15.79
C GLN A 200 -7.88 -6.53 14.99
N VAL A 201 -6.72 -7.13 14.69
CA VAL A 201 -5.79 -6.65 13.66
C VAL A 201 -5.98 -7.46 12.39
N TYR A 202 -6.06 -6.80 11.23
CA TYR A 202 -6.15 -7.45 9.92
C TYR A 202 -4.81 -7.32 9.20
N VAL A 203 -4.46 -8.34 8.40
CA VAL A 203 -3.16 -8.44 7.73
C VAL A 203 -3.35 -8.89 6.29
N ASP A 204 -3.18 -8.00 5.32
CA ASP A 204 -3.32 -8.33 3.90
C ASP A 204 -2.02 -8.94 3.35
N VAL A 205 -2.10 -10.17 2.84
CA VAL A 205 -0.95 -10.92 2.28
C VAL A 205 -1.25 -11.48 0.89
N PRO A 206 -0.24 -11.70 0.03
CA PRO A 206 -0.45 -12.36 -1.26
C PRO A 206 -1.01 -13.78 -1.10
N PHE A 207 -0.48 -14.54 -0.15
CA PHE A 207 -0.75 -15.96 0.04
C PHE A 207 -0.55 -16.34 1.51
N ASP A 208 -1.40 -17.23 2.01
CA ASP A 208 -1.21 -17.98 3.24
C ASP A 208 -1.75 -19.40 3.00
N ASP A 209 -1.01 -20.41 3.46
CA ASP A 209 -1.44 -21.81 3.50
C ASP A 209 -2.12 -22.18 4.83
N GLY A 210 -2.22 -21.21 5.75
CA GLY A 210 -2.73 -21.31 7.11
C GLY A 210 -1.61 -21.29 8.16
N THR A 211 -0.34 -21.33 7.76
CA THR A 211 0.79 -21.24 8.70
C THR A 211 0.98 -19.83 9.26
N LEU A 212 0.67 -18.76 8.51
CA LEU A 212 0.68 -17.40 9.03
C LEU A 212 -0.46 -17.19 10.02
N GLN A 213 -1.69 -17.63 9.69
CA GLN A 213 -2.82 -17.57 10.62
C GLN A 213 -2.53 -18.34 11.92
N GLN A 214 -2.02 -19.59 11.83
CA GLN A 214 -1.65 -20.38 13.01
C GLN A 214 -0.56 -19.71 13.87
N TRP A 215 0.46 -19.11 13.24
CA TRP A 215 1.48 -18.33 13.94
C TRP A 215 0.86 -17.12 14.66
N ALA A 216 -0.05 -16.41 13.99
CA ALA A 216 -0.71 -15.23 14.53
C ALA A 216 -1.60 -15.59 15.75
N ASP A 217 -2.43 -16.63 15.64
CA ASP A 217 -3.26 -17.14 16.74
C ASP A 217 -2.41 -17.63 17.93
N THR A 218 -1.26 -18.25 17.66
CA THR A 218 -0.33 -18.73 18.70
C THR A 218 0.40 -17.58 19.40
N THR A 219 0.69 -16.50 18.68
CA THR A 219 1.51 -15.37 19.17
C THR A 219 0.68 -14.32 19.90
N TYR A 220 -0.48 -13.98 19.34
CA TYR A 220 -1.32 -12.86 19.80
C TYR A 220 -2.63 -13.30 20.47
N GLY A 221 -3.00 -14.58 20.34
CA GLY A 221 -4.26 -15.14 20.80
C GLY A 221 -5.23 -15.40 19.65
N GLU A 222 -6.07 -16.43 19.82
CA GLU A 222 -7.03 -16.90 18.83
C GLU A 222 -7.95 -15.76 18.34
N HIS A 223 -7.94 -15.54 17.03
CA HIS A 223 -8.69 -14.50 16.31
C HIS A 223 -8.35 -13.04 16.66
N VAL A 224 -7.26 -12.78 17.40
CA VAL A 224 -6.80 -11.39 17.64
C VAL A 224 -6.21 -10.78 16.37
N VAL A 225 -5.55 -11.61 15.55
CA VAL A 225 -4.99 -11.22 14.26
C VAL A 225 -5.61 -12.09 13.16
N VAL A 226 -6.16 -11.46 12.13
CA VAL A 226 -6.80 -12.11 10.97
C VAL A 226 -5.91 -11.93 9.75
N VAL A 227 -5.37 -13.03 9.24
CA VAL A 227 -4.57 -13.05 8.00
C VAL A 227 -5.51 -13.17 6.81
N VAL A 228 -5.41 -12.21 5.90
CA VAL A 228 -6.30 -12.06 4.74
C VAL A 228 -5.51 -12.29 3.46
N PRO A 229 -5.48 -13.54 2.94
CA PRO A 229 -4.75 -13.85 1.72
C PRO A 229 -5.54 -13.48 0.45
N ALA A 230 -4.84 -12.96 -0.56
CA ALA A 230 -5.39 -12.73 -1.90
C ALA A 230 -5.45 -14.01 -2.74
N LEU A 231 -4.48 -14.92 -2.55
CA LEU A 231 -4.35 -16.24 -3.15
C LEU A 231 -4.53 -17.31 -2.08
N LEU A 232 -5.33 -18.33 -2.37
CA LEU A 232 -5.58 -19.48 -1.50
C LEU A 232 -4.96 -20.75 -2.11
N PRO A 233 -4.51 -21.71 -1.30
CA PRO A 233 -4.10 -23.02 -1.79
C PRO A 233 -5.21 -23.67 -2.63
N ARG A 234 -4.82 -24.33 -3.72
CA ARG A 234 -5.71 -25.27 -4.41
C ARG A 234 -5.87 -26.50 -3.54
N GLN A 235 -7.09 -26.71 -3.02
CA GLN A 235 -7.48 -28.00 -2.44
C GLN A 235 -7.28 -29.10 -3.51
N ALA A 236 -6.65 -30.21 -3.09
CA ALA A 236 -6.37 -31.38 -3.91
C ALA A 236 -7.60 -32.28 -4.13
#